data_AF-A0A6S6VIQ1-F1
#
_entry.id   AF-A0A6S6VIQ1-F1
#
_cell.length_a   1.000
_cell.length_b   1.000
_cell.length_c   1.000
_cell.angle_alpha   90.00
_cell.angle_beta   90.00
_cell.angle_gamma   90.00
#
_symmetry.space_group_name_H-M   'P 1'
#
loop_
_entity.id
_entity.type
_entity.pdbx_description
1 polymer ?
#
loop_
_entity_poly.entity_id
_entity_poly.type
_entity_poly.pdbx_seq_one_letter_code
_entity_poly.pdbx_strand_id
1 'polypeptide(L)'
;MVRNLNNTAALHAITKINLYAGNDIAKEASHLFTLDHRYGREQFQGIMPDTGAAGVSTAGKQQVTALYRIQPLRINKSTTGRHRIRFGDNPECVSLGDVNVQTPVRMIKFAVMPTNTPFLLYLNNMDRHSIYFNNVDNMLVY
;
A
#
# COMPACT_ATOMS: atom_id res chain seq x y z
N MET A 1 -22.59 -4.53 -13.65
CA MET A 1 -22.27 -3.33 -12.84
C MET A 1 -20.76 -3.14 -12.59
N VAL A 2 -19.98 -4.21 -12.35
CA VAL A 2 -18.51 -4.12 -12.08
C VAL A 2 -17.65 -3.73 -13.31
N ARG A 3 -18.08 -4.06 -14.54
CA ARG A 3 -17.32 -3.70 -15.77
C ARG A 3 -17.24 -2.19 -16.05
N ASN A 4 -18.24 -1.42 -15.63
CA ASN A 4 -18.25 0.03 -15.86
C ASN A 4 -17.28 0.80 -14.95
N LEU A 5 -16.90 0.24 -13.78
CA LEU A 5 -16.04 0.93 -12.82
C LEU A 5 -14.55 0.92 -13.25
N ASN A 6 -14.09 -0.18 -13.88
CA ASN A 6 -12.69 -0.30 -14.31
C ASN A 6 -12.34 0.65 -15.47
N ASN A 7 -13.27 0.84 -16.42
CA ASN A 7 -13.02 1.75 -17.55
C ASN A 7 -12.95 3.22 -17.12
N THR A 8 -13.71 3.62 -16.10
CA THR A 8 -13.76 5.01 -15.67
C THR A 8 -12.48 5.46 -14.96
N ALA A 9 -11.85 4.57 -14.17
CA ALA A 9 -10.57 4.88 -13.52
C ALA A 9 -9.44 5.08 -14.55
N ALA A 10 -9.36 4.20 -15.55
CA ALA A 10 -8.39 4.32 -16.64
C ALA A 10 -8.64 5.57 -17.49
N LEU A 11 -9.90 5.86 -17.82
CA LEU A 11 -10.29 7.06 -18.57
C LEU A 11 -9.87 8.34 -17.83
N HIS A 12 -10.16 8.46 -16.53
CA HIS A 12 -9.78 9.62 -15.74
C HIS A 12 -8.25 9.80 -15.65
N ALA A 13 -7.50 8.70 -15.48
CA ALA A 13 -6.04 8.76 -15.44
C ALA A 13 -5.44 9.33 -16.74
N ILE A 14 -5.99 8.92 -17.90
CA ILE A 14 -5.51 9.30 -19.23
C ILE A 14 -6.01 10.70 -19.64
N THR A 15 -7.29 10.98 -19.43
CA THR A 15 -7.96 12.16 -20.01
C THR A 15 -8.17 13.30 -19.01
N LYS A 16 -7.99 13.03 -17.71
CA LYS A 16 -8.41 13.91 -16.60
C LYS A 16 -9.91 14.25 -16.58
N ILE A 17 -10.72 13.60 -17.42
CA ILE A 17 -12.18 13.78 -17.44
C ILE A 17 -12.77 13.08 -16.21
N ASN A 18 -13.38 13.87 -15.33
CA ASN A 18 -14.16 13.35 -14.22
C ASN A 18 -15.64 13.31 -14.61
N LEU A 19 -16.11 12.15 -15.07
CA LEU A 19 -17.50 11.92 -15.45
C LEU A 19 -18.50 12.09 -14.29
N TYR A 20 -18.01 12.19 -13.05
CA TYR A 20 -18.83 12.38 -11.85
C TYR A 20 -18.67 13.78 -11.23
N ALA A 21 -18.02 14.72 -11.91
CA ALA A 21 -17.92 16.11 -11.44
C ALA A 21 -19.34 16.70 -11.28
N GLY A 22 -19.72 17.04 -10.04
CA GLY A 22 -21.02 17.62 -9.71
C GLY A 22 -22.11 16.63 -9.31
N ASN A 23 -21.81 15.34 -9.16
CA ASN A 23 -22.79 14.34 -8.73
C ASN A 23 -22.62 13.98 -7.24
N ASP A 24 -23.21 14.78 -6.36
CA ASP A 24 -23.02 14.66 -4.89
C ASP A 24 -23.55 13.33 -4.32
N ILE A 25 -24.48 12.66 -5.01
CA ILE A 25 -24.98 11.31 -4.66
C ILE A 25 -23.86 10.25 -4.84
N ALA A 26 -22.99 10.41 -5.83
CA ALA A 26 -21.86 9.51 -6.03
C ALA A 26 -20.75 9.74 -5.00
N LYS A 27 -20.64 10.95 -4.43
CA LYS A 27 -19.75 11.24 -3.28
C LYS A 27 -20.26 10.57 -2.00
N GLU A 28 -21.55 10.58 -1.71
CA GLU A 28 -22.09 9.89 -0.53
C GLU A 28 -21.92 8.36 -0.60
N ALA A 29 -22.05 7.76 -1.79
CA ALA A 29 -21.82 6.32 -1.98
C ALA A 29 -20.34 5.90 -1.79
N SER A 30 -19.39 6.83 -1.73
CA SER A 30 -17.97 6.50 -1.47
C SER A 30 -17.76 5.89 -0.08
N HIS A 31 -18.62 6.21 0.89
CA HIS A 31 -18.61 5.60 2.22
C HIS A 31 -19.06 4.13 2.22
N LEU A 32 -19.88 3.69 1.25
CA LEU A 32 -20.28 2.28 1.08
C LEU A 32 -19.13 1.41 0.52
N PHE A 33 -18.11 2.05 -0.07
CA PHE A 33 -16.86 1.43 -0.50
C PHE A 33 -15.68 1.88 0.35
N THR A 34 -15.92 2.23 1.62
CA THR A 34 -14.84 2.57 2.54
C THR A 34 -13.85 1.41 2.63
N LEU A 35 -12.61 1.68 2.20
CA LEU A 35 -11.49 0.77 2.33
C LEU A 35 -11.09 0.56 3.81
N ASP A 36 -11.81 1.19 4.76
CA ASP A 36 -11.57 1.18 6.21
C ASP A 36 -11.39 -0.23 6.79
N HIS A 37 -11.95 -1.25 6.15
CA HIS A 37 -11.76 -2.64 6.55
C HIS A 37 -10.80 -3.46 5.67
N ARG A 38 -10.46 -2.99 4.46
CA ARG A 38 -9.69 -3.77 3.48
C ARG A 38 -8.30 -4.15 3.99
N TYR A 39 -7.62 -3.22 4.65
CA TYR A 39 -6.29 -3.43 5.21
C TYR A 39 -6.30 -3.45 6.75
N GLY A 40 -7.43 -3.86 7.34
CA GLY A 40 -7.58 -4.02 8.79
C GLY A 40 -6.64 -5.07 9.39
N ARG A 41 -6.57 -5.12 10.72
CA ARG A 41 -5.67 -6.02 11.46
C ARG A 41 -6.03 -7.50 11.45
N GLU A 42 -7.21 -7.85 10.96
CA GLU A 42 -7.73 -9.21 11.10
C GLU A 42 -7.14 -10.19 10.08
N GLN A 43 -6.85 -9.71 8.87
CA GLN A 43 -6.29 -10.51 7.79
C GLN A 43 -5.12 -9.78 7.14
N PHE A 44 -4.01 -10.49 6.97
CA PHE A 44 -2.87 -10.01 6.22
C PHE A 44 -3.15 -10.13 4.72
N GLN A 45 -3.03 -9.01 3.99
CA GLN A 45 -3.39 -8.91 2.58
C GLN A 45 -2.20 -9.11 1.62
N GLY A 46 -1.01 -9.40 2.15
CA GLY A 46 0.20 -9.58 1.35
C GLY A 46 1.02 -8.31 1.15
N ILE A 47 2.03 -8.43 0.29
CA ILE A 47 2.96 -7.37 -0.08
C ILE A 47 2.73 -7.05 -1.56
N MET A 48 2.44 -5.79 -1.85
CA MET A 48 2.17 -5.31 -3.20
C MET A 48 3.41 -4.59 -3.76
N PRO A 49 3.98 -5.05 -4.90
CA PRO A 49 4.94 -4.25 -5.66
C PRO A 49 4.27 -2.94 -6.09
N ASP A 50 4.87 -1.81 -5.73
CA ASP A 50 4.31 -0.48 -6.00
C ASP A 50 5.39 0.46 -6.55
N THR A 51 5.25 0.78 -7.83
CA THR A 51 6.13 1.69 -8.55
C THR A 51 5.91 3.15 -8.18
N GLY A 52 4.74 3.48 -7.61
CA GLY A 52 4.39 4.81 -7.12
C GLY A 52 4.72 5.05 -5.64
N ALA A 53 5.32 4.07 -4.95
CA ALA A 53 5.68 4.24 -3.54
C ALA A 53 6.70 5.39 -3.36
N ALA A 54 6.59 6.08 -2.23
CA ALA A 54 7.25 7.37 -1.96
C ALA A 54 8.77 7.29 -1.68
N GLY A 55 9.52 6.52 -2.45
CA GLY A 55 10.97 6.36 -2.30
C GLY A 55 11.40 5.32 -1.26
N VAL A 56 10.45 4.67 -0.59
CA VAL A 56 10.67 3.71 0.50
C VAL A 56 9.52 2.71 0.56
N SER A 57 9.82 1.44 0.89
CA SER A 57 8.77 0.45 1.16
C SER A 57 8.03 0.78 2.46
N THR A 58 6.70 0.79 2.43
CA THR A 58 5.87 1.18 3.58
C THR A 58 4.91 0.07 3.98
N ALA A 59 4.49 0.06 5.25
CA ALA A 59 3.47 -0.86 5.74
C ALA A 59 2.46 -0.13 6.62
N GLY A 60 1.16 -0.32 6.39
CA GLY A 60 0.15 0.19 7.31
C GLY A 60 0.21 -0.53 8.67
N LYS A 61 0.09 0.23 9.77
CA LYS A 61 0.18 -0.31 11.15
C LYS A 61 -0.75 -1.51 11.40
N GLN A 62 -1.97 -1.44 10.87
CA GLN A 62 -2.96 -2.52 11.02
C GLN A 62 -2.49 -3.80 10.33
N GLN A 63 -1.92 -3.69 9.13
CA GLN A 63 -1.35 -4.84 8.42
C GLN A 63 -0.09 -5.40 9.08
N VAL A 64 0.75 -4.57 9.71
CA VAL A 64 1.85 -5.07 10.54
C VAL A 64 1.32 -5.91 11.70
N THR A 65 0.20 -5.49 12.30
CA THR A 65 -0.47 -6.24 13.38
C THR A 65 -1.07 -7.55 12.85
N ALA A 66 -1.65 -7.54 11.64
CA ALA A 66 -2.13 -8.76 10.99
C ALA A 66 -0.98 -9.74 10.73
N LEU A 67 0.14 -9.26 10.20
CA LEU A 67 1.31 -10.08 9.90
C LEU A 67 1.98 -10.62 11.18
N TYR A 68 1.94 -9.87 12.29
CA TYR A 68 2.45 -10.31 13.59
C TYR A 68 1.83 -11.64 14.05
N ARG A 69 0.56 -11.89 13.69
CA ARG A 69 -0.14 -13.16 14.00
C ARG A 69 0.41 -14.36 13.23
N ILE A 70 1.09 -14.12 12.10
CA ILE A 70 1.66 -15.16 11.21
C ILE A 70 3.16 -15.32 11.48
N GLN A 71 3.88 -14.21 11.64
CA GLN A 71 5.30 -14.19 12.00
C GLN A 71 5.56 -13.14 13.09
N PRO A 72 6.34 -13.46 14.14
CA PRO A 72 6.69 -12.46 15.15
C PRO A 72 7.48 -11.29 14.54
N LEU A 73 7.00 -10.06 14.78
CA LEU A 73 7.61 -8.83 14.30
C LEU A 73 7.80 -7.83 15.44
N ARG A 74 8.85 -7.01 15.35
CA ARG A 74 9.08 -5.89 16.28
C ARG A 74 9.27 -4.61 15.50
N ILE A 75 8.46 -3.60 15.82
CA ILE A 75 8.64 -2.26 15.30
C ILE A 75 9.80 -1.62 16.06
N ASN A 76 10.85 -1.25 15.33
CA ASN A 76 11.96 -0.50 15.88
C ASN A 76 11.54 0.97 16.06
N LYS A 77 11.18 1.34 17.29
CA LYS A 77 10.76 2.70 17.62
C LYS A 77 11.90 3.72 17.58
N SER A 78 13.17 3.32 17.58
CA SER A 78 14.29 4.28 17.47
C SER A 78 14.35 4.98 16.10
N THR A 79 13.59 4.47 15.12
CA THR A 79 13.50 5.02 13.76
C THR A 79 12.21 5.81 13.52
N THR A 80 11.42 6.04 14.58
CA THR A 80 10.21 6.87 14.52
C THR A 80 10.53 8.24 13.93
N GLY A 81 9.67 8.74 13.04
CA GLY A 81 9.85 10.06 12.44
C GLY A 81 10.84 10.14 11.29
N ARG A 82 11.52 9.04 10.94
CA ARG A 82 12.49 9.01 9.83
C ARG A 82 11.85 9.26 8.46
N HIS A 83 10.60 8.84 8.28
CA HIS A 83 9.89 8.99 7.02
C HIS A 83 8.65 9.85 7.17
N ARG A 84 8.46 10.73 6.20
CA ARG A 84 7.35 11.67 6.05
C ARG A 84 6.77 11.48 4.66
N ILE A 85 5.55 10.94 4.59
CA ILE A 85 4.98 10.44 3.34
C ILE A 85 3.55 10.92 3.20
N ARG A 86 3.18 11.37 2.00
CA ARG A 86 1.79 11.66 1.62
C ARG A 86 1.25 10.48 0.80
N PHE A 87 0.02 10.06 1.12
CA PHE A 87 -0.68 9.02 0.39
C PHE A 87 -1.86 9.64 -0.37
N GLY A 88 -1.71 9.80 -1.69
CA GLY A 88 -2.65 10.59 -2.49
C GLY A 88 -2.69 12.05 -2.04
N ASP A 89 -3.89 12.63 -2.02
CA ASP A 89 -4.12 14.03 -1.62
C ASP A 89 -4.24 14.23 -0.10
N ASN A 90 -3.96 13.19 0.69
CA ASN A 90 -4.04 13.27 2.14
C ASN A 90 -2.86 14.04 2.76
N PRO A 91 -3.04 14.57 3.99
CA PRO A 91 -1.95 15.15 4.75
C PRO A 91 -0.76 14.21 4.92
N GLU A 92 0.42 14.81 5.09
CA GLU A 92 1.64 14.07 5.37
C GLU A 92 1.50 13.27 6.67
N CYS A 93 1.87 12.00 6.60
CA CYS A 93 1.93 11.09 7.73
C CYS A 93 3.39 10.85 8.10
N VAL A 94 3.64 10.75 9.40
CA VAL A 94 4.96 10.49 9.98
C VAL A 94 5.07 9.00 10.35
N SER A 95 6.20 8.36 10.03
CA SER A 95 6.41 6.95 10.33
C SER A 95 6.50 6.68 11.83
N LEU A 96 5.94 5.53 12.25
CA LEU A 96 5.92 5.05 13.63
C LEU A 96 7.18 4.24 14.02
N GLY A 97 8.08 4.05 13.05
CA GLY A 97 9.27 3.19 13.15
C GLY A 97 9.40 2.26 11.95
N ASP A 98 10.41 1.41 11.97
CA ASP A 98 10.71 0.47 10.89
C ASP A 98 10.46 -0.96 11.38
N VAL A 99 10.05 -1.85 10.46
CA VAL A 99 9.96 -3.28 10.72
C VAL A 99 10.74 -4.04 9.65
N ASN A 100 11.49 -5.05 10.06
CA ASN A 100 12.12 -6.01 9.16
C ASN A 100 11.20 -7.21 9.04
N VAL A 101 10.79 -7.54 7.82
CA VAL A 101 9.88 -8.65 7.53
C VAL A 101 10.62 -9.74 6.81
N GLN A 102 10.56 -10.96 7.33
CA GLN A 102 11.02 -12.13 6.60
C GLN A 102 10.01 -12.46 5.50
N THR A 103 10.48 -12.48 4.26
CA THR A 103 9.71 -12.94 3.10
C THR A 103 10.34 -14.21 2.53
N PRO A 104 9.65 -14.96 1.66
CA PRO A 104 10.26 -16.08 0.94
C PRO A 104 11.51 -15.69 0.14
N VAL A 105 11.57 -14.42 -0.27
CA VAL A 105 12.69 -13.89 -1.05
C VAL A 105 13.88 -13.55 -0.15
N ARG A 106 13.66 -12.70 0.85
CA ARG A 106 14.67 -12.24 1.83
C ARG A 106 14.03 -11.41 2.94
N MET A 107 14.86 -10.89 3.84
CA MET A 107 14.44 -9.87 4.80
C MET A 107 14.29 -8.49 4.14
N ILE A 108 13.10 -7.89 4.21
CA ILE A 108 12.79 -6.58 3.63
C ILE A 108 12.40 -5.61 4.75
N LYS A 109 12.94 -4.40 4.71
CA LYS A 109 12.60 -3.33 5.65
C LYS A 109 11.42 -2.50 5.14
N PHE A 110 10.46 -2.25 6.03
CA PHE A 110 9.31 -1.39 5.77
C PHE A 110 9.22 -0.28 6.81
N ALA A 111 8.95 0.96 6.36
CA ALA A 111 8.55 2.05 7.24
C ALA A 111 7.08 1.86 7.65
N VAL A 112 6.80 1.81 8.94
CA VAL A 112 5.44 1.62 9.46
C VAL A 112 4.71 2.95 9.48
N MET A 113 3.59 3.02 8.76
CA MET A 113 2.79 4.23 8.62
C MET A 113 1.48 4.12 9.43
N PRO A 114 1.00 5.23 10.02
CA PRO A 114 -0.29 5.27 10.73
C PRO A 114 -1.48 5.32 9.75
N THR A 115 -1.44 4.50 8.70
CA THR A 115 -2.39 4.49 7.59
C THR A 115 -3.02 3.11 7.42
N ASN A 116 -4.20 3.07 6.80
CA ASN A 116 -4.89 1.84 6.43
C ASN A 116 -4.48 1.40 5.02
N THR A 117 -3.20 1.07 4.85
CA THR A 117 -2.60 0.66 3.57
C THR A 117 -1.97 -0.74 3.70
N PRO A 118 -1.82 -1.49 2.59
CA PRO A 118 -1.08 -2.76 2.61
C PRO A 118 0.41 -2.52 2.84
N PHE A 119 1.18 -3.61 2.79
CA PHE A 119 2.61 -3.50 2.55
C PHE A 119 2.84 -3.13 1.09
N LEU A 120 3.53 -2.01 0.87
CA LEU A 120 3.92 -1.50 -0.44
C LEU A 120 5.43 -1.68 -0.59
N LEU A 121 5.85 -2.45 -1.58
CA LEU A 121 7.24 -2.73 -1.89
C LEU A 121 7.71 -1.76 -2.98
N TYR A 122 8.57 -0.82 -2.59
CA TYR A 122 9.10 0.18 -3.51
C TYR A 122 10.10 -0.42 -4.51
N LEU A 123 10.07 0.05 -5.75
CA LEU A 123 10.93 -0.41 -6.85
C LEU A 123 12.42 -0.40 -6.52
N ASN A 124 12.97 0.65 -5.90
CA ASN A 124 14.40 0.67 -5.61
C ASN A 124 14.80 -0.44 -4.62
N ASN A 125 13.88 -0.83 -3.72
CA ASN A 125 14.11 -2.01 -2.90
C ASN A 125 14.04 -3.30 -3.72
N MET A 126 13.21 -3.38 -4.75
CA MET A 126 13.21 -4.51 -5.69
C MET A 126 14.52 -4.56 -6.49
N ASP A 127 14.98 -3.43 -7.04
CA ASP A 127 16.22 -3.31 -7.82
C ASP A 127 17.45 -3.67 -6.98
N ARG A 128 17.56 -3.14 -5.74
CA ARG A 128 18.62 -3.49 -4.77
C ARG A 128 18.70 -4.99 -4.50
N HIS A 129 17.59 -5.67 -4.73
CA HIS A 129 17.39 -7.05 -4.42
C HIS A 129 17.33 -7.93 -5.69
N SER A 130 17.45 -7.34 -6.88
CA SER A 130 17.28 -8.06 -8.15
C SER A 130 15.93 -8.79 -8.24
N ILE A 131 14.89 -8.24 -7.60
CA ILE A 131 13.53 -8.74 -7.67
C ILE A 131 12.83 -8.04 -8.84
N TYR A 132 12.08 -8.77 -9.64
CA TYR A 132 11.12 -8.17 -10.56
C TYR A 132 9.80 -8.93 -10.55
N PHE A 133 8.73 -8.22 -10.88
CA PHE A 133 7.43 -8.84 -11.07
C PHE A 133 7.26 -9.19 -12.55
N ASN A 134 7.30 -10.48 -12.86
CA ASN A 134 6.92 -10.99 -14.16
C ASN A 134 5.39 -11.00 -14.25
N ASN A 135 4.84 -10.04 -14.99
CA ASN A 135 3.40 -9.88 -15.17
C ASN A 135 2.80 -10.87 -16.17
N VAL A 136 3.61 -11.57 -16.98
CA VAL A 136 3.14 -12.61 -17.90
C VAL A 136 2.75 -13.85 -17.13
N ASP A 137 3.65 -14.31 -16.26
CA ASP A 137 3.43 -15.50 -15.42
C ASP A 137 2.79 -15.17 -14.07
N ASN A 138 2.57 -13.87 -13.79
CA ASN A 138 2.07 -13.36 -12.50
C ASN A 138 2.92 -13.84 -11.31
N MET A 139 4.25 -13.76 -11.46
CA MET A 139 5.22 -14.25 -10.49
C MET A 139 6.24 -13.19 -10.10
N LEU A 140 6.65 -13.22 -8.83
CA LEU A 140 7.79 -12.47 -8.37
C LEU A 140 9.05 -13.33 -8.59
N VAL A 141 9.98 -12.85 -9.42
CA VAL A 141 11.24 -13.51 -9.73
C VAL A 141 12.35 -12.84 -8.91
N TYR A 142 13.22 -13.63 -8.30
CA TYR A 142 14.23 -13.18 -7.34
C TYR A 142 15.44 -14.10 -7.26
#